data_AF-A0A9D8KV25-F1
#
_entry.id   AF-A0A9D8KV25-F1
#
_cell.length_a   1.000
_cell.length_b   1.000
_cell.length_c   1.000
_cell.angle_alpha   90.00
_cell.angle_beta   90.00
_cell.angle_gamma   90.00
#
_symmetry.space_group_name_H-M   'P 1'
#
loop_
_entity.id
_entity.type
_entity.pdbx_description
1 polymer ?
#
loop_
_entity_poly.entity_id
_entity_poly.type
_entity_poly.pdbx_seq_one_letter_code
_entity_poly.pdbx_strand_id
1 'polypeptide(L)'
;FELPLPQSNSSGAFTFTSSNPAVPTVNGRTVTLVGEGSTTLTATQAATPNYLTGAVAVTLVVNARPDPTLDAQVSGGIQAQVDASVRFAQVQGDNIRDRLRQVRSGRNASSVNFALAYAGSQGVPGLTMPVGRVAEAAMPSLPQGWGLWLAGTATFGKAGRNGRAGGGFDFNTGGITLGADRAVGEHVLLGVASSWGRQGTDFDDTPSKVDADQRSLAVYGLWRMGEHLFVDGLLANGQLDFDLARWSELANASAHATRAGQQWFGSLTFGYEHRSTSGLSLTGYGRYDGHRATLDGYRERGLDAYDLAYGRQRVDNSALAVGLEGSLAFKGERLSWRPHWRIEYRGALDNRGDVSVNYVQRPQGTDYVLAMRSYNDDMLALGAGMDLQLDSGWMFSLLLGREQGRNAMRSNSIGLQVRYGQQGASMPMYGENGDVFNADMTGDTRRGRGAAQSCATRGNAMGGTRP
;
A
#
# COMPACT_ATOMS: atom_id res chain seq x y z
N PHE A 1 -43.61 4.86 -15.86
CA PHE A 1 -44.66 4.17 -15.05
C PHE A 1 -46.01 4.40 -15.72
N GLU A 2 -47.01 3.59 -15.40
CA GLU A 2 -48.36 3.70 -15.97
C GLU A 2 -49.29 4.48 -15.03
N LEU A 3 -50.09 5.39 -15.58
CA LEU A 3 -51.16 6.04 -14.83
C LEU A 3 -52.36 5.10 -14.68
N PRO A 4 -52.90 4.94 -13.46
CA PRO A 4 -54.17 4.25 -13.28
C PRO A 4 -55.30 5.08 -13.92
N LEU A 5 -56.32 4.39 -14.42
CA LEU A 5 -57.53 5.06 -14.89
C LEU A 5 -58.29 5.67 -13.69
N PRO A 6 -58.72 6.94 -13.76
CA PRO A 6 -59.61 7.50 -12.76
C PRO A 6 -60.93 6.72 -12.69
N GLN A 7 -61.49 6.62 -11.49
CA GLN A 7 -62.82 6.05 -11.32
C GLN A 7 -63.88 7.05 -11.81
N SER A 8 -64.80 6.61 -12.67
CA SER A 8 -65.88 7.44 -13.21
C SER A 8 -67.07 6.56 -13.61
N ASN A 9 -68.28 7.11 -13.52
CA ASN A 9 -69.53 6.49 -14.01
C ASN A 9 -69.83 6.83 -15.48
N SER A 10 -69.05 7.72 -16.10
CA SER A 10 -69.16 8.06 -17.52
C SER A 10 -68.35 7.07 -18.38
N SER A 11 -68.88 6.73 -19.56
CA SER A 11 -68.19 5.90 -20.56
C SER A 11 -67.24 6.69 -21.47
N GLY A 12 -67.05 7.99 -21.21
CA GLY A 12 -66.14 8.84 -21.97
C GLY A 12 -64.68 8.38 -21.90
N ALA A 13 -63.95 8.49 -23.00
CA ALA A 13 -62.54 8.14 -23.08
C ALA A 13 -61.66 9.11 -22.28
N PHE A 14 -60.58 8.59 -21.68
CA PHE A 14 -59.59 9.40 -20.97
C PHE A 14 -58.42 9.79 -21.87
N THR A 15 -58.00 11.05 -21.73
CA THR A 15 -56.75 11.58 -22.29
C THR A 15 -55.88 12.10 -21.15
N PHE A 16 -54.56 11.98 -21.29
CA PHE A 16 -53.60 12.36 -20.26
C PHE A 16 -52.59 13.36 -20.81
N THR A 17 -52.32 14.41 -20.04
CA THR A 17 -51.37 15.47 -20.41
C THR A 17 -50.47 15.84 -19.23
N SER A 18 -49.28 16.36 -19.52
CA SER A 18 -48.41 17.01 -18.54
C SER A 18 -48.35 18.51 -18.81
N SER A 19 -48.36 19.32 -17.75
CA SER A 19 -48.18 20.77 -17.87
C SER A 19 -46.74 21.19 -18.21
N ASN A 20 -45.76 20.29 -18.06
CA ASN A 20 -44.36 20.57 -18.39
C ASN A 20 -43.67 19.29 -18.95
N PRO A 21 -43.56 19.13 -20.27
CA PRO A 21 -42.95 17.95 -20.88
C PRO A 21 -41.44 17.83 -20.63
N ALA A 22 -40.78 18.88 -20.12
CA ALA A 22 -39.38 18.80 -19.69
C ALA A 22 -39.19 18.01 -18.38
N VAL A 23 -40.25 17.80 -17.59
CA VAL A 23 -40.20 17.00 -16.35
C VAL A 23 -40.59 15.55 -16.65
N PRO A 24 -41.82 15.25 -17.13
CA PRO A 24 -42.09 13.99 -17.83
C PRO A 24 -42.82 14.17 -19.18
N THR A 25 -42.65 13.21 -20.08
CA THR A 25 -43.53 13.06 -21.25
C THR A 25 -44.62 12.04 -20.97
N VAL A 26 -45.79 12.21 -21.60
CA VAL A 26 -46.95 11.32 -21.44
C VAL A 26 -47.38 10.83 -22.82
N ASN A 27 -47.45 9.51 -23.01
CA ASN A 27 -47.99 8.89 -24.22
C ASN A 27 -49.07 7.88 -23.83
N GLY A 28 -50.33 8.19 -24.12
CA GLY A 28 -51.47 7.44 -23.59
C GLY A 28 -51.48 7.50 -22.06
N ARG A 29 -51.24 6.37 -21.38
CA ARG A 29 -51.10 6.29 -19.92
C ARG A 29 -49.66 6.17 -19.45
N THR A 30 -48.72 5.98 -20.36
CA THR A 30 -47.31 5.78 -20.04
C THR A 30 -46.64 7.13 -19.77
N VAL A 31 -46.09 7.29 -18.58
CA VAL A 31 -45.31 8.45 -18.16
C VAL A 31 -43.83 8.10 -18.20
N THR A 32 -43.05 8.88 -18.94
CA THR A 32 -41.59 8.75 -19.04
C THR A 32 -40.94 9.98 -18.42
N LEU A 33 -40.13 9.79 -17.37
CA LEU A 33 -39.42 10.88 -16.71
C LEU A 33 -38.30 11.42 -17.61
N VAL A 34 -38.20 12.73 -17.76
CA VAL A 34 -37.22 13.44 -18.59
C VAL A 34 -36.26 14.27 -17.74
N GLY A 35 -36.77 15.04 -16.78
CA GLY A 35 -35.99 15.98 -15.97
C GLY A 35 -36.50 16.07 -14.53
N GLU A 36 -35.73 16.75 -13.69
CA GLU A 36 -36.16 17.14 -12.34
C GLU A 36 -37.14 18.32 -12.41
N GLY A 37 -37.97 18.47 -11.37
CA GLY A 37 -38.93 19.55 -11.26
C GLY A 37 -40.32 19.08 -10.86
N SER A 38 -41.25 20.02 -10.79
CA SER A 38 -42.66 19.77 -10.46
C SER A 38 -43.53 20.01 -11.68
N THR A 39 -44.47 19.10 -11.94
CA THR A 39 -45.48 19.24 -13.01
C THR A 39 -46.83 18.75 -12.52
N THR A 40 -47.88 19.15 -13.22
CA THR A 40 -49.23 18.63 -13.02
C THR A 40 -49.57 17.68 -14.16
N LEU A 41 -49.92 16.44 -13.81
CA LEU A 41 -50.50 15.48 -14.73
C LEU A 41 -52.02 15.60 -14.65
N THR A 42 -52.67 15.77 -15.79
CA THR A 42 -54.12 15.93 -15.89
C THR A 42 -54.71 14.77 -16.68
N ALA A 43 -55.71 14.11 -16.12
CA ALA A 43 -56.55 13.14 -16.81
C ALA A 43 -57.90 13.80 -17.14
N THR A 44 -58.21 13.94 -18.42
CA THR A 44 -59.45 14.54 -18.91
C THR A 44 -60.33 13.47 -19.52
N GLN A 45 -61.55 13.33 -19.00
CA GLN A 45 -62.57 12.44 -19.55
C GLN A 45 -63.47 13.21 -20.51
N ALA A 46 -63.62 12.69 -21.74
CA ALA A 46 -64.50 13.29 -22.75
C ALA A 46 -65.98 13.26 -22.32
N ALA A 47 -66.74 14.27 -22.73
CA ALA A 47 -68.18 14.32 -22.53
C ALA A 47 -68.91 13.19 -23.29
N THR A 48 -70.06 12.80 -22.75
CA THR A 48 -71.04 11.89 -23.37
C THR A 48 -72.43 12.55 -23.32
N PRO A 49 -73.48 12.00 -23.93
CA PRO A 49 -74.82 12.62 -23.89
C PRO A 49 -75.36 12.88 -22.47
N ASN A 50 -74.92 12.08 -21.49
CA ASN A 50 -75.42 12.13 -20.12
C ASN A 50 -74.43 12.76 -19.12
N TYR A 51 -73.18 13.04 -19.54
CA TYR A 51 -72.12 13.53 -18.66
C TYR A 51 -71.28 14.60 -19.36
N LEU A 52 -71.06 15.73 -18.68
CA LEU A 52 -70.13 16.77 -19.14
C LEU A 52 -68.67 16.29 -19.02
N THR A 53 -67.75 16.99 -19.69
CA THR A 53 -66.32 16.78 -19.54
C THR A 53 -65.89 16.98 -18.09
N GLY A 54 -65.09 16.04 -17.57
CA GLY A 54 -64.50 16.12 -16.24
C GLY A 54 -62.98 15.96 -16.31
N ALA A 55 -62.27 16.52 -15.33
CA ALA A 55 -60.83 16.36 -15.22
C ALA A 55 -60.40 16.16 -13.78
N VAL A 56 -59.35 15.37 -13.58
CA VAL A 56 -58.64 15.24 -12.31
C VAL A 56 -57.16 15.50 -12.55
N ALA A 57 -56.51 16.11 -11.57
CA ALA A 57 -55.10 16.46 -11.66
C ALA A 57 -54.33 15.90 -10.47
N VAL A 58 -53.08 15.53 -10.71
CA VAL A 58 -52.12 15.14 -9.68
C VAL A 58 -50.81 15.87 -9.90
N THR A 59 -50.16 16.30 -8.84
CA THR A 59 -48.82 16.89 -8.90
C THR A 59 -47.78 15.78 -8.88
N LEU A 60 -46.93 15.73 -9.89
CA LEU A 60 -45.72 14.91 -9.91
C LEU A 60 -44.53 15.79 -9.56
N VAL A 61 -43.78 15.40 -8.53
CA VAL A 61 -42.49 16.02 -8.18
C VAL A 61 -41.38 15.01 -8.45
N VAL A 62 -40.42 15.40 -9.29
CA VAL A 62 -39.18 14.66 -9.54
C VAL A 62 -38.07 15.43 -8.86
N ASN A 63 -37.57 14.89 -7.74
CA ASN A 63 -36.53 15.55 -6.97
C ASN A 63 -35.18 15.51 -7.69
N ALA A 64 -34.39 16.58 -7.51
CA ALA A 64 -32.99 16.60 -7.87
C ALA A 64 -32.23 15.56 -7.05
N ARG A 65 -31.21 14.95 -7.65
CA ARG A 65 -30.31 14.08 -6.88
C ARG A 65 -29.26 14.92 -6.15
N PRO A 66 -28.87 14.52 -4.93
CA PRO A 66 -27.89 15.26 -4.17
C PRO A 66 -26.51 15.22 -4.85
N ASP A 67 -25.65 16.17 -4.53
CA ASP A 67 -24.26 16.15 -4.97
C ASP A 67 -23.51 15.00 -4.27
N PRO A 68 -23.00 13.99 -5.00
CA PRO A 68 -22.31 12.85 -4.41
C PRO A 68 -21.00 13.24 -3.72
N THR A 69 -20.41 14.40 -4.02
CA THR A 69 -19.16 14.86 -3.40
C THR A 69 -19.35 15.36 -1.98
N LEU A 70 -20.59 15.65 -1.59
CA LEU A 70 -20.98 16.00 -0.23
C LEU A 70 -21.26 14.76 0.63
N ASP A 71 -21.37 13.58 0.03
CA ASP A 71 -21.49 12.32 0.75
C ASP A 71 -20.11 11.90 1.29
N ALA A 72 -20.05 11.73 2.60
CA ALA A 72 -18.86 11.27 3.27
C ALA A 72 -18.47 9.83 2.94
N GLN A 73 -19.45 8.96 2.68
CA GLN A 73 -19.17 7.58 2.30
C GLN A 73 -18.51 7.53 0.92
N VAL A 74 -18.87 8.46 0.04
CA VAL A 74 -18.22 8.62 -1.27
C VAL A 74 -16.80 9.15 -1.10
N SER A 75 -16.62 10.29 -0.44
CA SER A 75 -15.28 10.89 -0.28
C SER A 75 -14.34 10.04 0.57
N GLY A 76 -14.83 9.44 1.65
CA GLY A 76 -14.09 8.50 2.50
C GLY A 76 -13.69 7.22 1.77
N GLY A 77 -14.63 6.62 1.01
CA GLY A 77 -14.36 5.42 0.21
C GLY A 77 -13.27 5.61 -0.84
N ILE A 78 -13.26 6.76 -1.51
CA ILE A 78 -12.20 7.12 -2.47
C ILE A 78 -10.87 7.41 -1.74
N GLN A 79 -10.91 8.15 -0.62
CA GLN A 79 -9.71 8.44 0.15
C GLN A 79 -9.03 7.15 0.64
N ALA A 80 -9.80 6.17 1.14
CA ALA A 80 -9.28 4.89 1.58
C ALA A 80 -8.57 4.12 0.44
N GLN A 81 -9.08 4.19 -0.80
CA GLN A 81 -8.42 3.60 -1.97
C GLN A 81 -7.09 4.29 -2.29
N VAL A 82 -7.07 5.63 -2.24
CA VAL A 82 -5.85 6.44 -2.44
C VAL A 82 -4.80 6.09 -1.38
N ASP A 83 -5.20 6.07 -0.11
CA ASP A 83 -4.32 5.77 1.02
C ASP A 83 -3.76 4.35 0.97
N ALA A 84 -4.59 3.36 0.63
CA ALA A 84 -4.15 1.98 0.44
C ALA A 84 -3.06 1.87 -0.63
N SER A 85 -3.25 2.51 -1.79
CA SER A 85 -2.27 2.48 -2.88
C SER A 85 -0.90 3.01 -2.47
N VAL A 86 -0.87 4.10 -1.69
CA VAL A 86 0.36 4.74 -1.23
C VAL A 86 1.00 3.94 -0.10
N ARG A 87 0.20 3.43 0.84
CA ARG A 87 0.71 2.63 1.97
C ARG A 87 1.34 1.33 1.51
N PHE A 88 0.77 0.64 0.52
CA PHE A 88 1.38 -0.55 -0.07
C PHE A 88 2.79 -0.26 -0.62
N ALA A 89 2.93 0.82 -1.40
CA ALA A 89 4.21 1.26 -1.93
C ALA A 89 5.22 1.59 -0.81
N GLN A 90 4.77 2.27 0.25
CA GLN A 90 5.60 2.59 1.40
C GLN A 90 6.09 1.34 2.12
N VAL A 91 5.19 0.43 2.48
CA VAL A 91 5.50 -0.82 3.19
C VAL A 91 6.54 -1.65 2.43
N GLN A 92 6.36 -1.81 1.12
CA GLN A 92 7.33 -2.53 0.31
C GLN A 92 8.65 -1.79 0.18
N GLY A 93 8.60 -0.47 -0.01
CA GLY A 93 9.80 0.38 -0.05
C GLY A 93 10.60 0.29 1.25
N ASP A 94 9.92 0.29 2.40
CA ASP A 94 10.53 0.11 3.73
C ASP A 94 11.19 -1.27 3.85
N ASN A 95 10.50 -2.36 3.46
CA ASN A 95 11.08 -3.71 3.49
C ASN A 95 12.40 -3.82 2.68
N ILE A 96 12.43 -3.23 1.48
CA ILE A 96 13.62 -3.21 0.63
C ILE A 96 14.71 -2.29 1.21
N ARG A 97 14.35 -1.10 1.70
CA ARG A 97 15.30 -0.18 2.33
C ARG A 97 15.91 -0.78 3.59
N ASP A 98 15.14 -1.51 4.39
CA ASP A 98 15.63 -2.24 5.57
C ASP A 98 16.66 -3.30 5.18
N ARG A 99 16.42 -4.03 4.10
CA ARG A 99 17.40 -4.96 3.53
C ARG A 99 18.67 -4.23 3.10
N LEU A 100 18.55 -3.12 2.38
CA LEU A 100 19.70 -2.31 1.93
C LEU A 100 20.51 -1.76 3.11
N ARG A 101 19.84 -1.27 4.16
CA ARG A 101 20.47 -0.83 5.42
C ARG A 101 21.18 -1.98 6.12
N GLN A 102 20.56 -3.17 6.18
CA GLN A 102 21.18 -4.36 6.75
C GLN A 102 22.49 -4.71 6.02
N VAL A 103 22.45 -4.78 4.68
CA VAL A 103 23.64 -5.10 3.88
C VAL A 103 24.69 -3.99 3.98
N ARG A 104 24.28 -2.72 4.04
CA ARG A 104 25.20 -1.59 4.28
C ARG A 104 25.93 -1.74 5.63
N SER A 105 25.21 -2.14 6.67
CA SER A 105 25.74 -2.32 8.04
C SER A 105 26.55 -3.60 8.26
N GLY A 106 26.53 -4.55 7.33
CA GLY A 106 27.06 -5.90 7.58
C GLY A 106 27.41 -6.67 6.31
N ARG A 107 27.22 -7.99 6.35
CA ARG A 107 27.49 -8.89 5.22
C ARG A 107 26.22 -9.13 4.40
N ASN A 108 26.40 -9.54 3.14
CA ASN A 108 25.29 -9.99 2.31
C ASN A 108 24.83 -11.41 2.71
N ALA A 109 24.25 -11.56 3.90
CA ALA A 109 23.74 -12.83 4.42
C ALA A 109 22.24 -12.96 4.17
N SER A 110 21.75 -14.20 4.02
CA SER A 110 20.32 -14.47 3.96
C SER A 110 19.62 -14.14 5.29
N SER A 111 18.39 -13.65 5.23
CA SER A 111 17.67 -13.20 6.44
C SER A 111 16.16 -13.31 6.34
N VAL A 112 15.54 -13.68 7.45
CA VAL A 112 14.08 -13.61 7.63
C VAL A 112 13.77 -12.51 8.63
N ASN A 113 12.92 -11.57 8.26
CA ASN A 113 12.57 -10.40 9.04
C ASN A 113 11.04 -10.29 9.16
N PHE A 114 10.50 -10.21 10.37
CA PHE A 114 9.09 -9.92 10.59
C PHE A 114 8.95 -8.74 11.53
N ALA A 115 8.21 -7.72 11.09
CA ALA A 115 7.94 -6.51 11.84
C ALA A 115 6.43 -6.34 12.03
N LEU A 116 6.05 -6.04 13.26
CA LEU A 116 4.71 -5.64 13.62
C LEU A 116 4.78 -4.20 14.11
N ALA A 117 3.90 -3.33 13.62
CA ALA A 117 3.78 -1.97 14.07
C ALA A 117 2.32 -1.60 14.35
N TYR A 118 2.08 -0.93 15.45
CA TYR A 118 0.81 -0.27 15.72
C TYR A 118 0.99 1.25 15.60
N ALA A 119 0.15 1.93 14.83
CA ALA A 119 0.13 3.38 14.67
C ALA A 119 -1.19 3.93 15.23
N GLY A 120 -1.19 4.29 16.52
CA GLY A 120 -2.37 4.78 17.23
C GLY A 120 -2.48 6.30 17.26
N SER A 121 -3.72 6.82 17.22
CA SER A 121 -4.02 8.26 17.41
C SER A 121 -4.46 8.62 18.85
N GLN A 122 -4.96 7.68 19.66
CA GLN A 122 -5.15 7.79 21.12
C GLN A 122 -5.18 6.38 21.77
N GLY A 123 -4.77 6.30 23.04
CA GLY A 123 -4.21 5.10 23.68
C GLY A 123 -5.14 3.91 23.93
N VAL A 124 -4.63 2.72 23.58
CA VAL A 124 -4.81 1.41 24.23
C VAL A 124 -3.57 0.56 23.88
N PRO A 125 -2.96 -0.22 24.79
CA PRO A 125 -1.83 -1.09 24.45
C PRO A 125 -2.32 -2.39 23.80
N GLY A 126 -2.05 -2.57 22.51
CA GLY A 126 -2.24 -3.84 21.82
C GLY A 126 -0.98 -4.69 21.89
N LEU A 127 -1.02 -5.78 22.66
CA LEU A 127 -0.06 -6.88 22.60
C LEU A 127 -0.48 -7.83 21.47
N THR A 128 0.48 -8.32 20.67
CA THR A 128 0.25 -9.58 19.94
C THR A 128 1.46 -10.52 20.01
N MET A 129 1.12 -11.80 19.94
CA MET A 129 1.88 -12.99 20.34
C MET A 129 2.88 -13.47 19.28
N PRO A 130 3.90 -14.26 19.67
CA PRO A 130 4.92 -14.76 18.76
C PRO A 130 4.36 -15.85 17.84
N VAL A 131 4.46 -15.65 16.52
CA VAL A 131 4.35 -16.77 15.58
C VAL A 131 5.68 -17.52 15.59
N GLY A 132 5.73 -18.52 16.46
CA GLY A 132 6.80 -19.51 16.47
C GLY A 132 6.74 -20.40 15.23
N ARG A 133 7.94 -20.69 14.70
CA ARG A 133 8.26 -21.71 13.68
C ARG A 133 7.85 -21.44 12.23
N VAL A 134 8.55 -20.51 11.58
CA VAL A 134 8.76 -20.57 10.11
C VAL A 134 10.25 -20.65 9.73
N ALA A 135 11.18 -20.41 10.66
CA ALA A 135 12.60 -20.25 10.34
C ALA A 135 13.45 -21.54 10.36
N GLU A 136 12.85 -22.74 10.52
CA GLU A 136 13.63 -23.98 10.65
C GLU A 136 13.65 -24.87 9.38
N ALA A 137 13.01 -24.46 8.28
CA ALA A 137 13.02 -25.23 7.04
C ALA A 137 13.58 -24.42 5.86
N ALA A 138 14.89 -24.56 5.65
CA ALA A 138 15.59 -24.43 4.37
C ALA A 138 15.28 -23.19 3.51
N MET A 139 15.85 -22.03 3.86
CA MET A 139 16.26 -21.12 2.77
C MET A 139 17.34 -21.85 1.97
N PRO A 140 17.16 -22.09 0.66
CA PRO A 140 18.13 -22.84 -0.13
C PRO A 140 19.48 -22.15 -0.09
N SER A 141 20.55 -22.93 0.01
CA SER A 141 21.92 -22.41 -0.09
C SER A 141 22.13 -21.90 -1.52
N LEU A 142 22.19 -20.59 -1.67
CA LEU A 142 22.51 -19.95 -2.95
C LEU A 142 24.03 -19.95 -3.17
N PRO A 143 24.50 -19.83 -4.44
CA PRO A 143 25.91 -19.67 -4.74
C PRO A 143 26.53 -18.48 -3.98
N GLN A 144 27.85 -18.53 -3.75
CA GLN A 144 28.56 -17.47 -3.04
C GLN A 144 28.27 -16.07 -3.64
N GLY A 145 28.01 -15.10 -2.76
CA GLY A 145 27.72 -13.70 -3.11
C GLY A 145 26.23 -13.37 -3.23
N TRP A 146 25.35 -14.38 -3.25
CA TRP A 146 23.89 -14.20 -3.21
C TRP A 146 23.36 -14.17 -1.78
N GLY A 147 22.40 -13.28 -1.52
CA GLY A 147 21.60 -13.23 -0.32
C GLY A 147 20.12 -13.41 -0.66
N LEU A 148 19.44 -14.31 0.05
CA LEU A 148 17.98 -14.46 -0.01
C LEU A 148 17.36 -13.85 1.23
N TRP A 149 16.32 -13.04 1.07
CA TRP A 149 15.64 -12.46 2.22
C TRP A 149 14.13 -12.48 2.09
N LEU A 150 13.50 -12.60 3.25
CA LEU A 150 12.06 -12.53 3.41
C LEU A 150 11.77 -11.46 4.45
N ALA A 151 10.87 -10.53 4.12
CA ALA A 151 10.35 -9.55 5.05
C ALA A 151 8.83 -9.69 5.16
N GLY A 152 8.28 -9.58 6.35
CA GLY A 152 6.85 -9.46 6.59
C GLY A 152 6.55 -8.27 7.49
N THR A 153 5.51 -7.53 7.15
CA THR A 153 5.06 -6.35 7.89
C THR A 153 3.57 -6.45 8.16
N ALA A 154 3.17 -6.11 9.37
CA ALA A 154 1.77 -5.89 9.71
C ALA A 154 1.64 -4.55 10.43
N THR A 155 0.73 -3.71 9.96
CA THR A 155 0.48 -2.36 10.46
C THR A 155 -1.00 -2.15 10.72
N PHE A 156 -1.30 -1.62 11.89
CA PHE A 156 -2.66 -1.34 12.34
C PHE A 156 -2.78 0.13 12.72
N GLY A 157 -3.88 0.79 12.36
CA GLY A 157 -4.07 2.18 12.74
C GLY A 157 -5.48 2.72 12.49
N LYS A 158 -5.68 3.97 12.90
CA LYS A 158 -6.93 4.72 12.74
C LYS A 158 -6.66 6.05 12.04
N ALA A 159 -7.51 6.45 11.10
CA ALA A 159 -7.49 7.78 10.49
C ALA A 159 -8.62 8.65 11.06
N GLY A 160 -8.27 9.87 11.51
CA GLY A 160 -9.18 10.78 12.24
C GLY A 160 -10.00 11.72 11.35
N ARG A 161 -11.04 12.33 11.98
CA ARG A 161 -12.01 13.28 11.39
C ARG A 161 -11.35 14.57 10.90
N ASN A 162 -11.04 14.66 9.61
CA ASN A 162 -10.56 15.90 8.97
C ASN A 162 -11.70 16.87 8.61
N GLY A 163 -12.57 17.19 9.57
CA GLY A 163 -13.52 18.31 9.48
C GLY A 163 -14.60 18.26 8.39
N ARG A 164 -14.73 17.16 7.63
CA ARG A 164 -15.90 16.89 6.77
C ARG A 164 -16.79 15.85 7.45
N ALA A 165 -18.09 15.93 7.22
CA ALA A 165 -19.11 15.11 7.87
C ALA A 165 -19.06 13.65 7.40
N GLY A 166 -17.98 12.94 7.71
CA GLY A 166 -17.73 11.53 7.46
C GLY A 166 -16.90 10.92 8.57
N GLY A 167 -17.30 9.73 9.03
CA GLY A 167 -16.68 9.03 10.16
C GLY A 167 -15.18 8.81 9.98
N GLY A 168 -14.50 8.48 11.09
CA GLY A 168 -13.16 7.93 11.00
C GLY A 168 -13.20 6.57 10.31
N PHE A 169 -12.02 6.03 10.02
CA PHE A 169 -11.90 4.65 9.56
C PHE A 169 -10.70 3.97 10.23
N ASP A 170 -10.89 2.68 10.48
CA ASP A 170 -9.86 1.79 10.99
C ASP A 170 -9.26 1.03 9.80
N PHE A 171 -7.95 0.82 9.83
CA PHE A 171 -7.27 0.04 8.80
C PHE A 171 -6.33 -1.00 9.40
N ASN A 172 -6.22 -2.13 8.70
CA ASN A 172 -5.15 -3.09 8.88
C ASN A 172 -4.44 -3.28 7.53
N THR A 173 -3.12 -3.31 7.53
CA THR A 173 -2.32 -3.51 6.32
C THR A 173 -1.26 -4.54 6.64
N GLY A 174 -1.20 -5.61 5.86
CA GLY A 174 -0.18 -6.65 5.97
C GLY A 174 0.51 -6.85 4.64
N GLY A 175 1.80 -7.16 4.65
CA GLY A 175 2.56 -7.46 3.44
C GLY A 175 3.71 -8.42 3.68
N ILE A 176 4.02 -9.22 2.66
CA ILE A 176 5.20 -10.08 2.62
C ILE A 176 6.01 -9.73 1.36
N THR A 177 7.31 -9.57 1.52
CA THR A 177 8.27 -9.31 0.44
C THR A 177 9.33 -10.40 0.46
N LEU A 178 9.50 -11.07 -0.68
CA LEU A 178 10.58 -12.02 -0.93
C LEU A 178 11.57 -11.37 -1.90
N GLY A 179 12.85 -11.34 -1.56
CA GLY A 179 13.88 -10.79 -2.43
C GLY A 179 15.17 -11.59 -2.47
N ALA A 180 15.91 -11.38 -3.54
CA ALA A 180 17.23 -11.94 -3.74
C ALA A 180 18.16 -10.85 -4.28
N ASP A 181 19.35 -10.75 -3.70
CA ASP A 181 20.37 -9.80 -4.12
C ASP A 181 21.74 -10.45 -4.23
N ARG A 182 22.60 -9.85 -5.06
CA ARG A 182 23.96 -10.28 -5.26
C ARG A 182 24.91 -9.10 -5.10
N ALA A 183 25.96 -9.31 -4.32
CA ALA A 183 27.09 -8.39 -4.26
C ALA A 183 27.96 -8.57 -5.51
N VAL A 184 28.24 -7.46 -6.20
CA VAL A 184 29.10 -7.39 -7.39
C VAL A 184 30.32 -6.57 -7.01
N GLY A 185 31.41 -7.26 -6.68
CA GLY A 185 32.58 -6.65 -6.05
C GLY A 185 32.26 -6.16 -4.63
N GLU A 186 33.02 -5.18 -4.15
CA GLU A 186 32.92 -4.65 -2.77
C GLU A 186 32.01 -3.41 -2.66
N HIS A 187 31.57 -2.86 -3.80
CA HIS A 187 30.93 -1.55 -3.86
C HIS A 187 29.48 -1.59 -4.33
N VAL A 188 29.05 -2.67 -5.01
CA VAL A 188 27.73 -2.71 -5.65
C VAL A 188 26.94 -3.91 -5.16
N LEU A 189 25.66 -3.69 -4.85
CA LEU A 189 24.65 -4.72 -4.62
C LEU A 189 23.51 -4.49 -5.63
N LEU A 190 23.05 -5.55 -6.27
CA LEU A 190 21.87 -5.53 -7.14
C LEU A 190 20.91 -6.62 -6.70
N GLY A 191 19.62 -6.32 -6.70
CA GLY A 191 18.62 -7.30 -6.32
C GLY A 191 17.26 -7.08 -6.95
N VAL A 192 16.44 -8.11 -6.79
CA VAL A 192 15.04 -8.16 -7.22
C VAL A 192 14.18 -8.59 -6.05
N ALA A 193 12.97 -8.07 -5.96
CA ALA A 193 12.03 -8.45 -4.93
C ALA A 193 10.59 -8.52 -5.46
N SER A 194 9.84 -9.50 -5.01
CA SER A 194 8.41 -9.63 -5.26
C SER A 194 7.66 -9.42 -3.95
N SER A 195 6.52 -8.73 -3.98
CA SER A 195 5.70 -8.54 -2.78
C SER A 195 4.22 -8.84 -3.02
N TRP A 196 3.56 -9.20 -1.92
CA TRP A 196 2.12 -9.37 -1.84
C TRP A 196 1.63 -8.63 -0.58
N GLY A 197 0.58 -7.84 -0.72
CA GLY A 197 0.00 -7.08 0.37
C GLY A 197 -1.52 -7.16 0.36
N ARG A 198 -2.10 -7.03 1.55
CA ARG A 198 -3.55 -6.90 1.74
C ARG A 198 -3.85 -5.81 2.75
N GLN A 199 -4.92 -5.07 2.52
CA GLN A 199 -5.43 -4.06 3.42
C GLN A 199 -6.95 -4.17 3.54
N GLY A 200 -7.45 -4.18 4.77
CA GLY A 200 -8.86 -3.95 5.07
C GLY A 200 -9.04 -2.54 5.63
N THR A 201 -10.14 -1.88 5.24
CA THR A 201 -10.55 -0.58 5.78
C THR A 201 -12.06 -0.60 6.07
N ASP A 202 -12.40 -0.41 7.34
CA ASP A 202 -13.77 -0.42 7.85
C ASP A 202 -14.14 1.00 8.32
N PHE A 203 -15.32 1.49 7.93
CA PHE A 203 -15.76 2.86 8.21
C PHE A 203 -16.60 2.91 9.49
N ASP A 204 -16.35 3.91 10.34
CA ASP A 204 -17.10 4.10 11.58
C ASP A 204 -18.60 4.27 11.29
N ASP A 205 -19.44 3.66 12.13
CA ASP A 205 -20.90 3.80 12.14
C ASP A 205 -21.63 3.38 10.85
N THR A 206 -20.96 2.72 9.89
CA THR A 206 -21.57 2.27 8.63
C THR A 206 -21.08 0.90 8.20
N PRO A 207 -21.85 0.14 7.39
CA PRO A 207 -21.37 -1.12 6.81
C PRO A 207 -20.44 -0.92 5.60
N SER A 208 -19.97 0.31 5.35
CA SER A 208 -19.05 0.58 4.25
C SER A 208 -17.69 -0.06 4.50
N LYS A 209 -17.09 -0.59 3.42
CA LYS A 209 -15.83 -1.32 3.47
C LYS A 209 -15.03 -1.12 2.20
N VAL A 210 -13.72 -1.05 2.36
CA VAL A 210 -12.74 -1.10 1.26
C VAL A 210 -11.72 -2.19 1.58
N ASP A 211 -11.75 -3.27 0.82
CA ASP A 211 -10.72 -4.30 0.83
C ASP A 211 -9.80 -4.09 -0.39
N ALA A 212 -8.49 -4.19 -0.18
CA ALA A 212 -7.49 -3.98 -1.23
C ALA A 212 -6.41 -5.06 -1.18
N ASP A 213 -6.01 -5.55 -2.35
CA ASP A 213 -4.90 -6.48 -2.55
C ASP A 213 -3.86 -5.86 -3.48
N GLN A 214 -2.59 -6.19 -3.25
CA GLN A 214 -1.46 -5.66 -4.03
C GLN A 214 -0.47 -6.77 -4.36
N ARG A 215 0.05 -6.73 -5.59
CA ARG A 215 1.16 -7.58 -6.06
C ARG A 215 2.16 -6.74 -6.82
N SER A 216 3.45 -6.94 -6.60
CA SER A 216 4.45 -6.11 -7.27
C SER A 216 5.78 -6.80 -7.46
N LEU A 217 6.57 -6.21 -8.35
CA LEU A 217 7.94 -6.58 -8.63
C LEU A 217 8.82 -5.33 -8.53
N ALA A 218 9.97 -5.46 -7.87
CA ALA A 218 10.93 -4.41 -7.65
C ALA A 218 12.31 -4.83 -8.14
N VAL A 219 13.05 -3.86 -8.65
CA VAL A 219 14.51 -3.90 -8.79
C VAL A 219 15.11 -2.90 -7.81
N TYR A 220 16.23 -3.24 -7.20
CA TYR A 220 16.90 -2.36 -6.26
C TYR A 220 18.41 -2.53 -6.30
N GLY A 221 19.12 -1.53 -5.78
CA GLY A 221 20.56 -1.59 -5.68
C GLY A 221 21.12 -0.65 -4.64
N LEU A 222 22.36 -0.92 -4.28
CA LEU A 222 23.19 -0.11 -3.40
C LEU A 222 24.56 0.02 -4.05
N TRP A 223 25.02 1.26 -4.20
CA TRP A 223 26.35 1.60 -4.65
C TRP A 223 27.07 2.40 -3.57
N ARG A 224 28.21 1.88 -3.12
CA ARG A 224 29.09 2.52 -2.13
C ARG A 224 30.23 3.20 -2.86
N MET A 225 30.43 4.48 -2.59
CA MET A 225 31.47 5.32 -3.16
C MET A 225 32.53 5.58 -2.09
N GLY A 226 33.53 4.69 -2.03
CA GLY A 226 34.50 4.68 -0.94
C GLY A 226 33.89 4.21 0.38
N GLU A 227 34.46 4.67 1.50
CA GLU A 227 34.11 4.16 2.83
C GLU A 227 32.88 4.79 3.45
N HIS A 228 32.51 6.00 3.01
CA HIS A 228 31.50 6.83 3.67
C HIS A 228 30.26 7.08 2.82
N LEU A 229 30.40 7.28 1.51
CA LEU A 229 29.28 7.68 0.66
C LEU A 229 28.55 6.45 0.13
N PHE A 230 27.23 6.55 0.04
CA PHE A 230 26.42 5.55 -0.64
C PHE A 230 25.26 6.19 -1.39
N VAL A 231 24.84 5.49 -2.43
CA VAL A 231 23.58 5.69 -3.13
C VAL A 231 22.83 4.38 -3.08
N ASP A 232 21.61 4.40 -2.59
CA ASP A 232 20.71 3.27 -2.72
C ASP A 232 19.45 3.68 -3.47
N GLY A 233 18.84 2.73 -4.15
CA GLY A 233 17.66 3.02 -4.94
C GLY A 233 16.83 1.79 -5.22
N LEU A 234 15.54 2.02 -5.43
CA LEU A 234 14.59 1.00 -5.83
C LEU A 234 13.59 1.58 -6.84
N LEU A 235 13.11 0.71 -7.72
CA LEU A 235 12.01 0.98 -8.62
C LEU A 235 11.12 -0.27 -8.67
N ALA A 236 9.82 -0.07 -8.49
CA ALA A 236 8.83 -1.13 -8.46
C ALA A 236 7.62 -0.80 -9.32
N ASN A 237 7.05 -1.85 -9.89
CA ASN A 237 5.74 -1.84 -10.53
C ASN A 237 4.81 -2.81 -9.78
N GLY A 238 3.57 -2.41 -9.59
CA GLY A 238 2.56 -3.25 -8.95
C GLY A 238 1.17 -3.14 -9.55
N GLN A 239 0.38 -4.17 -9.33
CA GLN A 239 -1.05 -4.24 -9.59
C GLN A 239 -1.81 -4.09 -8.28
N LEU A 240 -2.98 -3.47 -8.36
CA LEU A 240 -3.89 -3.20 -7.26
C LEU A 240 -5.28 -3.70 -7.64
N ASP A 241 -5.91 -4.42 -6.73
CA ASP A 241 -7.29 -4.87 -6.86
C ASP A 241 -8.06 -4.42 -5.62
N PHE A 242 -9.26 -3.87 -5.82
CA PHE A 242 -10.12 -3.36 -4.76
C PHE A 242 -11.51 -3.96 -4.84
N ASP A 243 -12.03 -4.36 -3.69
CA ASP A 243 -13.43 -4.72 -3.47
C ASP A 243 -14.07 -3.65 -2.59
N LEU A 244 -15.17 -3.07 -3.09
CA LEU A 244 -15.78 -1.85 -2.53
C LEU A 244 -17.22 -2.13 -2.13
N ALA A 245 -17.58 -1.77 -0.90
CA ALA A 245 -18.95 -1.70 -0.42
C ALA A 245 -19.22 -0.32 0.17
N ARG A 246 -20.26 0.38 -0.30
CA ARG A 246 -20.60 1.73 0.16
C ARG A 246 -22.06 1.79 0.60
N TRP A 247 -22.27 2.14 1.86
CA TRP A 247 -23.60 2.44 2.39
C TRP A 247 -24.13 3.78 1.86
N SER A 248 -25.42 3.84 1.54
CA SER A 248 -26.10 5.09 1.21
C SER A 248 -27.37 5.24 2.05
N GLU A 249 -27.39 6.26 2.91
CA GLU A 249 -28.57 6.63 3.71
C GLU A 249 -29.78 6.98 2.83
N LEU A 250 -29.54 7.59 1.67
CA LEU A 250 -30.59 8.03 0.74
C LEU A 250 -31.32 6.85 0.10
N ALA A 251 -30.58 5.79 -0.21
CA ALA A 251 -31.12 4.58 -0.81
C ALA A 251 -31.48 3.52 0.24
N ASN A 252 -31.02 3.71 1.49
CA ASN A 252 -31.12 2.73 2.58
C ASN A 252 -30.61 1.34 2.16
N ALA A 253 -29.48 1.32 1.44
CA ALA A 253 -28.90 0.13 0.83
C ALA A 253 -27.38 0.31 0.61
N SER A 254 -26.69 -0.79 0.25
CA SER A 254 -25.26 -0.79 -0.08
C SER A 254 -25.00 -0.93 -1.58
N ALA A 255 -24.18 -0.04 -2.12
CA ALA A 255 -23.54 -0.19 -3.43
C ALA A 255 -22.34 -1.14 -3.32
N HIS A 256 -22.13 -1.93 -4.36
CA HIS A 256 -20.95 -2.79 -4.50
C HIS A 256 -20.24 -2.51 -5.82
N ALA A 257 -18.91 -2.57 -5.80
CA ALA A 257 -18.08 -2.44 -6.99
C ALA A 257 -16.73 -3.13 -6.79
N THR A 258 -16.04 -3.39 -7.90
CA THR A 258 -14.63 -3.75 -7.90
C THR A 258 -13.85 -2.74 -8.74
N ARG A 259 -12.58 -2.55 -8.41
CA ARG A 259 -11.70 -1.61 -9.12
C ARG A 259 -10.31 -2.20 -9.26
N ALA A 260 -9.75 -2.13 -10.46
CA ALA A 260 -8.37 -2.49 -10.72
C ALA A 260 -7.49 -1.23 -10.82
N GLY A 261 -6.19 -1.41 -10.64
CA GLY A 261 -5.22 -0.34 -10.78
C GLY A 261 -3.80 -0.87 -10.99
N GLN A 262 -2.94 0.04 -11.43
CA GLN A 262 -1.50 -0.19 -11.56
C GLN A 262 -0.74 0.94 -10.88
N GLN A 263 0.43 0.63 -10.33
CA GLN A 263 1.27 1.62 -9.68
C GLN A 263 2.73 1.45 -10.01
N TRP A 264 3.44 2.57 -10.01
CA TRP A 264 4.88 2.66 -10.05
C TRP A 264 5.34 3.44 -8.84
N PHE A 265 6.37 2.96 -8.17
CA PHE A 265 6.97 3.70 -7.07
C PHE A 265 8.45 3.38 -6.95
N GLY A 266 9.17 4.31 -6.34
CA GLY A 266 10.61 4.20 -6.20
C GLY A 266 11.14 5.18 -5.19
N SER A 267 12.36 4.94 -4.79
CA SER A 267 13.12 5.84 -3.94
C SER A 267 14.56 5.90 -4.40
N LEU A 268 15.18 7.05 -4.24
CA LEU A 268 16.61 7.24 -4.40
C LEU A 268 17.15 7.92 -3.15
N THR A 269 18.09 7.27 -2.47
CA THR A 269 18.74 7.77 -1.26
C THR A 269 20.20 8.06 -1.55
N PHE A 270 20.67 9.23 -1.16
CA PHE A 270 22.09 9.55 -1.09
C PHE A 270 22.45 9.76 0.38
N GLY A 271 23.52 9.12 0.84
CA GLY A 271 23.92 9.27 2.23
C GLY A 271 25.41 9.19 2.47
N TYR A 272 25.77 9.67 3.66
CA TYR A 272 27.10 9.66 4.22
C TYR A 272 27.05 8.92 5.55
N GLU A 273 27.84 7.85 5.67
CA GLU A 273 27.96 7.03 6.87
C GLU A 273 29.37 7.17 7.48
N HIS A 274 29.42 7.57 8.74
CA HIS A 274 30.63 7.61 9.55
C HIS A 274 30.57 6.53 10.62
N ARG A 275 31.62 5.71 10.70
CA ARG A 275 31.78 4.67 11.72
C ARG A 275 33.04 4.91 12.51
N SER A 276 32.92 4.84 13.83
CA SER A 276 34.03 4.94 14.77
C SER A 276 34.41 3.57 15.32
N THR A 277 35.67 3.41 15.70
CA THR A 277 36.17 2.24 16.44
C THR A 277 35.51 2.06 17.81
N SER A 278 34.88 3.11 18.35
CA SER A 278 34.10 3.07 19.58
C SER A 278 32.73 2.36 19.46
N GLY A 279 32.37 1.87 18.26
CA GLY A 279 31.08 1.23 17.99
C GLY A 279 29.95 2.21 17.66
N LEU A 280 30.25 3.51 17.54
CA LEU A 280 29.32 4.54 17.06
C LEU A 280 29.22 4.50 15.53
N SER A 281 28.01 4.44 14.99
CA SER A 281 27.69 4.74 13.59
C SER A 281 26.73 5.91 13.50
N LEU A 282 27.03 6.87 12.63
CA LEU A 282 26.20 8.02 12.31
C LEU A 282 26.00 8.08 10.79
N THR A 283 24.75 8.16 10.34
CA THR A 283 24.39 8.24 8.92
C THR A 283 23.51 9.44 8.67
N GLY A 284 23.96 10.37 7.84
CA GLY A 284 23.13 11.44 7.28
C GLY A 284 22.70 11.09 5.86
N TYR A 285 21.46 11.37 5.48
CA TYR A 285 20.98 11.10 4.13
C TYR A 285 19.95 12.12 3.63
N GLY A 286 19.88 12.23 2.32
CA GLY A 286 18.76 12.81 1.58
C GLY A 286 18.10 11.72 0.74
N ARG A 287 16.78 11.76 0.64
CA ARG A 287 16.00 10.77 -0.11
C ARG A 287 14.90 11.44 -0.91
N TYR A 288 14.70 10.99 -2.14
CA TYR A 288 13.53 11.31 -2.94
C TYR A 288 12.66 10.06 -3.05
N ASP A 289 11.39 10.19 -2.69
CA ASP A 289 10.38 9.15 -2.84
C ASP A 289 9.38 9.59 -3.91
N GLY A 290 9.06 8.70 -4.85
CA GLY A 290 8.09 8.93 -5.91
C GLY A 290 7.10 7.77 -6.02
N HIS A 291 5.83 8.09 -6.19
CA HIS A 291 4.73 7.14 -6.36
C HIS A 291 3.72 7.71 -7.35
N ARG A 292 3.28 6.84 -8.26
CA ARG A 292 2.22 7.12 -9.22
C ARG A 292 1.34 5.88 -9.35
N ALA A 293 0.07 6.00 -8.97
CA ALA A 293 -0.93 5.00 -9.26
C ALA A 293 -1.92 5.50 -10.33
N THR A 294 -2.34 4.60 -11.21
CA THR A 294 -3.47 4.79 -12.12
C THR A 294 -4.52 3.77 -11.76
N LEU A 295 -5.62 4.24 -11.20
CA LEU A 295 -6.76 3.43 -10.80
C LEU A 295 -7.84 3.54 -11.87
N ASP A 296 -8.36 2.42 -12.35
CA ASP A 296 -9.34 2.42 -13.43
C ASP A 296 -10.69 3.02 -12.98
N GLY A 297 -11.50 3.42 -13.96
CA GLY A 297 -12.87 3.83 -13.68
C GLY A 297 -13.73 2.62 -13.33
N TYR A 298 -14.71 2.80 -12.47
CA TYR A 298 -15.63 1.74 -12.05
C TYR A 298 -17.06 2.27 -11.94
N ARG A 299 -18.02 1.36 -11.86
CA ARG A 299 -19.43 1.67 -11.64
C ARG A 299 -19.97 0.84 -10.49
N GLU A 300 -20.67 1.51 -9.58
CA GLU A 300 -21.40 0.87 -8.51
C GLU A 300 -22.66 0.17 -9.04
N ARG A 301 -23.12 -0.80 -8.25
CA ARG A 301 -24.39 -1.50 -8.44
C ARG A 301 -25.05 -1.73 -7.09
N GLY A 302 -26.38 -1.63 -7.05
CA GLY A 302 -27.19 -2.02 -5.89
C GLY A 302 -28.01 -0.88 -5.29
N LEU A 303 -27.86 0.36 -5.77
CA LEU A 303 -28.60 1.54 -5.32
C LEU A 303 -29.55 2.10 -6.40
N ASP A 304 -29.72 1.38 -7.51
CA ASP A 304 -30.54 1.76 -8.65
C ASP A 304 -30.22 3.17 -9.19
N ALA A 305 -31.13 4.12 -8.98
CA ALA A 305 -31.00 5.48 -9.46
C ALA A 305 -29.85 6.23 -8.78
N TYR A 306 -29.33 5.74 -7.66
CA TYR A 306 -28.23 6.35 -6.90
C TYR A 306 -26.88 5.65 -7.12
N ASP A 307 -26.79 4.67 -8.02
CA ASP A 307 -25.50 4.09 -8.41
C ASP A 307 -24.59 5.15 -9.02
N LEU A 308 -23.34 5.19 -8.57
CA LEU A 308 -22.33 6.15 -9.04
C LEU A 308 -21.33 5.49 -9.99
N ALA A 309 -20.89 6.26 -10.98
CA ALA A 309 -19.81 5.96 -11.90
C ALA A 309 -18.62 6.86 -11.57
N TYR A 310 -17.45 6.24 -11.38
CA TYR A 310 -16.20 6.93 -11.09
C TYR A 310 -15.27 6.81 -12.29
N GLY A 311 -14.64 7.94 -12.63
CA GLY A 311 -13.65 8.01 -13.69
C GLY A 311 -12.34 7.32 -13.34
N ARG A 312 -11.49 7.17 -14.36
CA ARG A 312 -10.09 6.79 -14.14
C ARG A 312 -9.39 7.89 -13.32
N GLN A 313 -8.67 7.48 -12.29
CA GLN A 313 -8.00 8.38 -11.34
C GLN A 313 -6.50 8.18 -11.42
N ARG A 314 -5.75 9.28 -11.44
CA ARG A 314 -4.30 9.25 -11.25
C ARG A 314 -3.99 9.79 -9.86
N VAL A 315 -3.23 9.01 -9.10
CA VAL A 315 -2.72 9.40 -7.78
C VAL A 315 -1.24 9.63 -7.93
N ASP A 316 -0.82 10.88 -7.75
CA ASP A 316 0.58 11.30 -7.79
C ASP A 316 1.02 11.71 -6.39
N ASN A 317 2.09 11.09 -5.93
CA ASN A 317 2.68 11.37 -4.63
C ASN A 317 4.20 11.42 -4.74
N SER A 318 4.82 12.53 -4.33
CA SER A 318 6.27 12.62 -4.25
C SER A 318 6.73 13.42 -3.05
N ALA A 319 7.88 13.03 -2.49
CA ALA A 319 8.41 13.62 -1.28
C ALA A 319 9.94 13.73 -1.34
N LEU A 320 10.48 14.72 -0.64
CA LEU A 320 11.88 14.79 -0.29
C LEU A 320 12.04 14.60 1.21
N ALA A 321 12.93 13.71 1.61
CA ALA A 321 13.27 13.47 2.99
C ALA A 321 14.74 13.82 3.25
N VAL A 322 15.01 14.38 4.43
CA VAL A 322 16.36 14.59 4.97
C VAL A 322 16.38 13.94 6.35
N GLY A 323 17.32 13.03 6.55
CA GLY A 323 17.37 12.20 7.75
C GLY A 323 18.76 12.09 8.36
N LEU A 324 18.76 11.84 9.66
CA LEU A 324 19.93 11.51 10.46
C LEU A 324 19.61 10.28 11.31
N GLU A 325 20.49 9.29 11.24
CA GLU A 325 20.41 8.03 11.99
C GLU A 325 21.67 7.84 12.80
N GLY A 326 21.53 7.39 14.05
CA GLY A 326 22.67 7.07 14.91
C GLY A 326 22.47 5.74 15.62
N SER A 327 23.57 5.01 15.85
CA SER A 327 23.55 3.77 16.61
C SER A 327 24.85 3.55 17.37
N LEU A 328 24.76 2.84 18.50
CA LEU A 328 25.91 2.46 19.33
C LEU A 328 25.90 0.96 19.52
N ALA A 329 26.95 0.26 19.10
CA ALA A 329 27.05 -1.19 19.25
C ALA A 329 27.81 -1.58 20.51
N PHE A 330 27.17 -2.35 21.39
CA PHE A 330 27.79 -2.94 22.57
C PHE A 330 27.88 -4.45 22.40
N LYS A 331 29.11 -4.98 22.39
CA LYS A 331 29.38 -6.41 22.27
C LYS A 331 29.52 -7.03 23.66
N GLY A 332 28.79 -8.12 23.90
CA GLY A 332 28.95 -9.00 25.06
C GLY A 332 29.12 -10.45 24.61
N GLU A 333 29.54 -11.34 25.51
CA GLU A 333 29.88 -12.73 25.16
C GLU A 333 28.68 -13.57 24.70
N ARG A 334 27.48 -13.32 25.24
CA ARG A 334 26.24 -14.05 24.92
C ARG A 334 25.13 -13.17 24.36
N LEU A 335 25.23 -11.86 24.61
CA LEU A 335 24.24 -10.87 24.23
C LEU A 335 24.97 -9.63 23.73
N SER A 336 24.69 -9.24 22.49
CA SER A 336 25.06 -7.93 21.96
C SER A 336 23.82 -7.06 21.90
N TRP A 337 23.96 -5.77 22.17
CA TRP A 337 22.83 -4.83 22.14
C TRP A 337 23.22 -3.55 21.40
N ARG A 338 22.25 -2.98 20.67
CA ARG A 338 22.46 -1.81 19.82
C ARG A 338 21.29 -0.84 19.94
N PRO A 339 21.36 0.14 20.84
CA PRO A 339 20.45 1.28 20.78
C PRO A 339 20.67 2.07 19.49
N HIS A 340 19.58 2.53 18.92
CA HIS A 340 19.57 3.36 17.72
C HIS A 340 18.48 4.42 17.78
N TRP A 341 18.66 5.48 17.00
CA TRP A 341 17.72 6.58 16.88
C TRP A 341 17.70 7.13 15.46
N ARG A 342 16.60 7.78 15.10
CA ARG A 342 16.38 8.42 13.80
C ARG A 342 15.63 9.73 13.97
N ILE A 343 16.03 10.73 13.19
CA ILE A 343 15.27 11.95 12.97
C ILE A 343 15.15 12.09 11.45
N GLU A 344 13.94 12.19 10.93
CA GLU A 344 13.68 12.42 9.49
C GLU A 344 12.66 13.55 9.34
N TYR A 345 12.96 14.52 8.48
CA TYR A 345 11.98 15.49 8.01
C TYR A 345 11.65 15.18 6.55
N ARG A 346 10.37 15.06 6.24
CA ARG A 346 9.85 14.81 4.90
C ARG A 346 8.96 15.97 4.46
N GLY A 347 9.28 16.58 3.32
CA GLY A 347 8.45 17.59 2.68
C GLY A 347 7.71 17.00 1.48
N ALA A 348 6.41 17.26 1.40
CA ALA A 348 5.60 16.81 0.28
C ALA A 348 5.78 17.74 -0.94
N LEU A 349 6.03 17.17 -2.12
CA LEU A 349 6.24 17.93 -3.36
C LEU A 349 5.02 17.90 -4.28
N ASP A 350 4.42 16.72 -4.46
CA ASP A 350 3.16 16.57 -5.19
C ASP A 350 2.23 15.66 -4.41
N ASN A 351 0.95 16.00 -4.47
CA ASN A 351 -0.10 15.34 -3.74
C ASN A 351 -1.46 15.59 -4.41
N ARG A 352 -1.71 14.86 -5.50
CA ARG A 352 -2.91 15.00 -6.34
C ARG A 352 -3.57 13.65 -6.55
N GLY A 353 -4.89 13.63 -6.49
CA GLY A 353 -5.67 12.41 -6.66
C GLY A 353 -7.08 12.66 -7.18
N ASP A 354 -7.30 13.72 -7.95
CA ASP A 354 -8.65 14.12 -8.34
C ASP A 354 -9.36 13.02 -9.12
N VAL A 355 -10.64 12.80 -8.81
CA VAL A 355 -11.48 11.82 -9.50
C VAL A 355 -12.80 12.46 -9.91
N SER A 356 -13.24 12.14 -11.13
CA SER A 356 -14.57 12.49 -11.58
C SER A 356 -15.59 11.46 -11.13
N VAL A 357 -16.77 11.92 -10.73
CA VAL A 357 -17.90 11.07 -10.32
C VAL A 357 -19.17 11.59 -10.97
N ASN A 358 -20.06 10.67 -11.34
CA ASN A 358 -21.37 10.99 -11.88
C ASN A 358 -22.37 9.88 -11.55
N TYR A 359 -23.66 10.11 -11.74
CA TYR A 359 -24.66 9.06 -11.61
C TYR A 359 -24.62 8.12 -12.83
N VAL A 360 -24.75 6.81 -12.59
CA VAL A 360 -24.81 5.80 -13.67
C VAL A 360 -26.06 6.03 -14.53
N GLN A 361 -27.20 6.22 -13.88
CA GLN A 361 -28.47 6.51 -14.56
C GLN A 361 -28.64 8.01 -14.66
N ARG A 362 -28.89 8.56 -15.85
CA ARG A 362 -29.06 10.02 -16.05
C ARG A 362 -27.88 10.83 -15.47
N PRO A 363 -26.68 10.68 -16.06
CA PRO A 363 -25.55 11.50 -15.65
C PRO A 363 -25.85 12.98 -15.87
N GLN A 364 -25.28 13.82 -15.02
CA GLN A 364 -25.27 15.27 -15.25
C GLN A 364 -24.34 15.61 -16.43
N GLY A 365 -24.63 16.71 -17.13
CA GLY A 365 -23.83 17.14 -18.29
C GLY A 365 -22.38 17.50 -17.96
N THR A 366 -22.09 17.78 -16.69
CA THR A 366 -20.74 17.98 -16.14
C THR A 366 -20.51 17.00 -15.01
N ASP A 367 -19.35 16.36 -14.99
CA ASP A 367 -18.97 15.48 -13.89
C ASP A 367 -18.70 16.29 -12.61
N TYR A 368 -19.03 15.68 -11.48
CA TYR A 368 -18.58 16.18 -10.19
C TYR A 368 -17.12 15.78 -9.97
N VAL A 369 -16.33 16.63 -9.30
CA VAL A 369 -14.90 16.37 -9.08
C VAL A 369 -14.60 16.33 -7.59
N LEU A 370 -14.07 15.20 -7.13
CA LEU A 370 -13.55 15.02 -5.79
C LEU A 370 -12.05 15.31 -5.80
N ALA A 371 -11.68 16.46 -5.23
CA ALA A 371 -10.28 16.80 -5.01
C ALA A 371 -9.73 15.97 -3.84
N MET A 372 -8.97 14.92 -4.16
CA MET A 372 -8.37 14.03 -3.18
C MET A 372 -6.91 14.39 -2.97
N ARG A 373 -6.46 14.29 -1.73
CA ARG A 373 -5.06 14.43 -1.37
C ARG A 373 -4.62 13.14 -0.68
N SER A 374 -3.58 12.51 -1.21
CA SER A 374 -2.82 11.47 -0.54
C SER A 374 -2.32 11.94 0.84
N TYR A 375 -1.97 10.97 1.69
CA TYR A 375 -1.38 11.12 3.03
C TYR A 375 -0.10 11.97 3.12
N ASN A 376 0.45 12.47 2.01
CA ASN A 376 1.73 13.14 2.01
C ASN A 376 1.60 14.63 2.37
N ASP A 377 1.68 14.89 3.66
CA ASP A 377 1.92 16.21 4.26
C ASP A 377 3.37 16.34 4.71
N ASP A 378 3.83 17.57 4.95
CA ASP A 378 5.10 17.81 5.64
C ASP A 378 5.10 17.09 7.00
N MET A 379 6.07 16.21 7.22
CA MET A 379 6.13 15.32 8.37
C MET A 379 7.50 15.33 9.03
N LEU A 380 7.51 15.50 10.35
CA LEU A 380 8.67 15.21 11.19
C LEU A 380 8.49 13.83 11.84
N ALA A 381 9.44 12.93 11.63
CA ALA A 381 9.49 11.61 12.24
C ALA A 381 10.66 11.50 13.21
N LEU A 382 10.36 11.09 14.44
CA LEU A 382 11.33 10.76 15.49
C LEU A 382 11.23 9.27 15.78
N GLY A 383 12.37 8.58 15.78
CA GLY A 383 12.46 7.16 16.06
C GLY A 383 13.53 6.86 17.10
N ALA A 384 13.25 5.91 17.99
CA ALA A 384 14.21 5.33 18.90
C ALA A 384 13.99 3.82 18.94
N GLY A 385 15.05 3.04 19.09
CA GLY A 385 14.94 1.61 19.15
C GLY A 385 16.12 0.93 19.83
N MET A 386 15.93 -0.35 20.11
CA MET A 386 16.90 -1.20 20.76
C MET A 386 16.92 -2.55 20.06
N ASP A 387 18.07 -2.92 19.51
CA ASP A 387 18.30 -4.26 18.99
C ASP A 387 19.00 -5.12 20.04
N LEU A 388 18.50 -6.33 20.27
CA LEU A 388 19.08 -7.35 21.12
C LEU A 388 19.43 -8.55 20.25
N GLN A 389 20.72 -8.89 20.18
CA GLN A 389 21.23 -10.00 19.39
C GLN A 389 21.84 -11.08 20.27
N LEU A 390 21.33 -12.30 20.12
CA LEU A 390 21.83 -13.49 20.79
C LEU A 390 22.87 -14.21 19.92
N ASP A 391 23.77 -14.93 20.57
CA ASP A 391 24.75 -15.84 19.93
C ASP A 391 24.10 -16.92 19.05
N SER A 392 22.89 -17.34 19.39
CA SER A 392 22.03 -18.26 18.61
C SER A 392 21.60 -17.73 17.23
N GLY A 393 21.92 -16.48 16.87
CA GLY A 393 21.56 -15.85 15.59
C GLY A 393 20.19 -15.17 15.58
N TRP A 394 19.45 -15.24 16.68
CA TRP A 394 18.21 -14.49 16.88
C TRP A 394 18.49 -13.03 17.19
N MET A 395 17.68 -12.15 16.61
CA MET A 395 17.64 -10.73 16.92
C MET A 395 16.21 -10.28 17.21
N PHE A 396 16.05 -9.55 18.30
CA PHE A 396 14.80 -8.92 18.72
C PHE A 396 14.98 -7.42 18.76
N SER A 397 14.06 -6.68 18.16
CA SER A 397 14.13 -5.22 18.10
C SER A 397 12.84 -4.62 18.61
N LEU A 398 12.98 -3.68 19.55
CA LEU A 398 11.90 -2.80 20.00
C LEU A 398 12.04 -1.46 19.28
N LEU A 399 10.96 -1.00 18.66
CA LEU A 399 10.90 0.24 17.89
C LEU A 399 9.85 1.17 18.50
N LEU A 400 10.25 2.41 18.75
CA LEU A 400 9.38 3.49 19.21
C LEU A 400 9.44 4.61 18.18
N GLY A 401 8.28 5.08 17.76
CA GLY A 401 8.16 6.12 16.74
C GLY A 401 7.15 7.17 17.13
N ARG A 402 7.41 8.39 16.69
CA ARG A 402 6.46 9.50 16.74
C ARG A 402 6.53 10.26 15.44
N GLU A 403 5.39 10.43 14.79
CA GLU A 403 5.26 11.23 13.59
C GLU A 403 4.32 12.40 13.84
N GLN A 404 4.72 13.56 13.34
CA GLN A 404 3.95 14.79 13.45
C GLN A 404 3.87 15.45 12.09
N GLY A 405 2.69 15.35 11.47
CA GLY A 405 2.33 16.07 10.26
C GLY A 405 1.81 17.47 10.54
N ARG A 406 1.89 18.36 9.55
CA ARG A 406 1.50 19.77 9.67
C ARG A 406 -0.02 19.97 9.85
N ASN A 407 -0.88 19.11 9.27
CA ASN A 407 -2.32 19.38 9.16
C ASN A 407 -3.30 18.30 9.65
N ALA A 408 -2.89 17.12 10.10
CA ALA A 408 -3.84 16.14 10.67
C ALA A 408 -3.21 14.98 11.45
N MET A 409 -2.07 14.45 10.99
CA MET A 409 -1.58 13.19 11.53
C MET A 409 -0.62 13.42 12.71
N ARG A 410 -1.05 13.01 13.91
CA ARG A 410 -0.14 12.74 15.02
C ARG A 410 -0.25 11.25 15.30
N SER A 411 0.84 10.52 15.11
CA SER A 411 0.89 9.09 15.40
C SER A 411 2.00 8.83 16.41
N ASN A 412 1.71 7.97 17.38
CA ASN A 412 2.76 7.29 18.12
C ASN A 412 2.71 5.83 17.71
N SER A 413 3.89 5.26 17.47
CA SER A 413 4.01 3.87 17.08
C SER A 413 4.89 3.08 18.04
N ILE A 414 4.45 1.86 18.33
CA ILE A 414 5.29 0.83 18.94
C ILE A 414 5.39 -0.33 17.97
N GLY A 415 6.61 -0.79 17.75
CA GLY A 415 6.91 -1.88 16.86
C GLY A 415 7.77 -2.95 17.52
N LEU A 416 7.55 -4.19 17.12
CA LEU A 416 8.36 -5.33 17.47
C LEU A 416 8.85 -5.98 16.19
N GLN A 417 10.14 -6.28 16.15
CA GLN A 417 10.75 -6.94 15.03
C GLN A 417 11.54 -8.16 15.49
N VAL A 418 11.38 -9.26 14.78
CA VAL A 418 12.10 -10.51 15.01
C VAL A 418 12.84 -10.87 13.74
N ARG A 419 14.13 -11.15 13.87
CA ARG A 419 15.00 -11.54 12.77
C ARG A 419 15.81 -12.77 13.11
N TYR A 420 15.97 -13.63 12.11
CA TYR A 420 16.87 -14.76 12.15
C TYR A 420 17.78 -14.76 10.91
N GLY A 421 19.06 -15.05 11.10
CA GLY A 421 20.03 -15.20 10.01
C GLY A 421 21.36 -15.79 10.50
N GLN A 422 21.90 -16.76 9.77
CA GLN A 422 23.20 -17.35 10.09
C GLN A 422 24.35 -16.40 9.75
N GLN A 423 25.35 -16.33 10.64
CA GLN A 423 26.71 -15.88 10.28
C GLN A 423 27.40 -16.98 9.46
N GLY A 424 26.90 -17.26 8.24
CA GLY A 424 27.48 -18.22 7.30
C GLY A 424 28.36 -17.53 6.25
N ALA A 425 29.43 -18.19 5.81
CA ALA A 425 30.50 -17.68 4.95
C ALA A 425 30.05 -16.94 3.68
N SER A 426 29.82 -15.64 3.79
CA SER A 426 29.79 -14.70 2.66
C SER A 426 30.81 -13.59 2.89
N MET A 427 31.42 -13.14 1.79
CA MET A 427 32.48 -12.13 1.82
C MET A 427 31.99 -10.91 2.60
N PRO A 428 32.75 -10.44 3.61
CA PRO A 428 32.47 -9.14 4.15
C PRO A 428 32.67 -8.11 3.04
N MET A 429 31.77 -7.12 2.95
CA MET A 429 31.97 -5.95 2.08
C MET A 429 33.07 -5.01 2.63
N TYR A 430 33.73 -5.40 3.73
CA TYR A 430 34.89 -4.76 4.35
C TYR A 430 35.92 -5.82 4.73
N GLY A 431 37.16 -5.66 4.28
CA GLY A 431 38.30 -6.35 4.89
C GLY A 431 38.58 -5.75 6.27
N GLU A 432 38.39 -6.52 7.33
CA GLU A 432 39.13 -6.28 8.58
C GLU A 432 40.57 -6.70 8.30
N ASN A 433 41.40 -5.73 7.93
CA ASN A 433 42.84 -5.60 8.22
C ASN A 433 43.50 -4.79 7.10
N GLY A 434 44.05 -3.65 7.50
CA GLY A 434 45.12 -3.03 6.74
C GLY A 434 46.33 -3.95 6.79
N ASP A 435 46.53 -4.73 5.75
CA ASP A 435 47.84 -5.28 5.39
C ASP A 435 47.98 -5.18 3.87
N VAL A 436 48.99 -4.40 3.48
CA VAL A 436 49.43 -4.20 2.10
C VAL A 436 49.93 -5.55 1.58
N PHE A 437 49.11 -6.26 0.81
CA PHE A 437 49.61 -7.34 -0.03
C PHE A 437 50.07 -6.77 -1.38
N ASN A 438 51.37 -6.51 -1.41
CA ASN A 438 52.17 -6.28 -2.60
C ASN A 438 52.07 -7.55 -3.48
N ALA A 439 51.20 -7.55 -4.48
CA ALA A 439 51.20 -8.58 -5.52
C ALA A 439 52.16 -8.14 -6.62
N ASP A 440 53.37 -8.68 -6.51
CA ASP A 440 54.47 -8.64 -7.46
C ASP A 440 53.95 -8.97 -8.88
N MET A 441 53.91 -7.96 -9.75
CA MET A 441 53.76 -8.12 -11.18
C MET A 441 55.11 -8.46 -11.78
N THR A 442 55.51 -9.72 -11.70
CA THR A 442 56.47 -10.29 -12.65
C THR A 442 55.82 -11.49 -13.33
N GLY A 443 55.40 -11.25 -14.57
CA GLY A 443 54.88 -12.30 -15.44
C GLY A 443 56.00 -13.26 -15.81
N ASP A 444 55.77 -14.54 -15.58
CA ASP A 444 56.45 -15.57 -16.36
C ASP A 444 55.43 -16.53 -16.99
N THR A 445 55.68 -16.80 -18.25
CA THR A 445 54.82 -17.49 -19.19
C THR A 445 55.31 -18.91 -19.39
N ARG A 446 54.35 -19.84 -19.52
CA ARG A 446 54.45 -21.18 -20.14
C ARG A 446 55.16 -22.28 -19.32
N ARG A 447 54.39 -23.29 -18.92
CA ARG A 447 54.19 -24.54 -19.68
C ARG A 447 53.35 -25.52 -18.85
N GLY A 448 52.13 -25.80 -19.31
CA GLY A 448 51.35 -26.97 -18.92
C GLY A 448 51.31 -28.01 -20.05
N ARG A 449 51.85 -29.20 -19.78
CA ARG A 449 51.57 -30.50 -20.41
C ARG A 449 51.72 -31.50 -19.26
N GLY A 450 50.86 -32.48 -18.99
CA GLY A 450 49.68 -33.02 -19.64
C GLY A 450 49.23 -34.20 -18.76
N ALA A 451 47.98 -34.61 -18.96
CA ALA A 451 47.23 -35.54 -18.11
C ALA A 451 47.81 -36.94 -17.95
N ALA A 452 47.46 -37.60 -16.83
CA ALA A 452 47.30 -39.05 -16.76
C ALA A 452 46.10 -39.41 -15.87
N GLN A 453 45.12 -40.08 -16.47
CA GLN A 453 44.00 -40.75 -15.82
C GLN A 453 44.28 -42.26 -15.72
N SER A 454 43.62 -42.88 -14.73
CA SER A 454 43.02 -44.22 -14.72
C SER A 454 43.64 -45.29 -13.78
N CYS A 455 42.83 -45.60 -12.76
CA CYS A 455 42.24 -46.90 -12.37
C CYS A 455 43.11 -48.16 -12.21
N ALA A 456 43.14 -48.68 -10.97
CA ALA A 456 43.21 -50.08 -10.49
C ALA A 456 43.89 -50.06 -9.11
N THR A 457 43.48 -50.67 -8.00
CA THR A 457 42.62 -51.83 -7.70
C THR A 457 42.22 -51.73 -6.21
N ARG A 458 40.99 -52.15 -5.87
CA ARG A 458 40.55 -52.43 -4.49
C ARG A 458 41.12 -53.76 -4.00
N GLY A 459 41.41 -53.85 -2.70
CA GLY A 459 41.50 -55.13 -2.00
C GLY A 459 42.09 -55.00 -0.60
N ASN A 460 41.26 -54.76 0.41
CA ASN A 460 41.61 -55.10 1.79
C ASN A 460 40.33 -55.48 2.55
N ALA A 461 40.23 -56.73 2.97
CA ALA A 461 39.18 -57.26 3.82
C ALA A 461 39.82 -57.90 5.06
N MET A 462 39.31 -57.52 6.23
CA MET A 462 39.70 -58.01 7.55
C MET A 462 39.10 -59.38 7.88
N GLY A 463 39.85 -60.20 8.63
CA GLY A 463 39.39 -60.83 9.88
C GLY A 463 39.01 -62.32 9.88
N GLY A 464 39.57 -63.09 10.84
CA GLY A 464 38.91 -64.28 11.40
C GLY A 464 39.77 -65.48 11.85
N THR A 465 40.22 -65.47 13.12
CA THR A 465 40.30 -66.55 14.16
C THR A 465 40.42 -68.05 13.76
N ARG A 466 41.51 -68.76 14.12
CA ARG A 466 41.85 -69.52 15.38
C ARG A 466 41.47 -71.02 15.32
N PRO A 467 42.18 -71.87 16.09
CA PRO A 467 41.51 -72.84 16.96
C PRO A 467 41.52 -72.39 18.43
#